data_AF-A0A956QU45-F1
#
_entry.id   AF-A0A956QU45-F1
#
_cell.length_a   1.000
_cell.length_b   1.000
_cell.length_c   1.000
_cell.angle_alpha   90.00
_cell.angle_beta   90.00
_cell.angle_gamma   90.00
#
_symmetry.space_group_name_H-M   'P 1'
#
loop_
_entity.id
_entity.type
_entity.pdbx_description
1 polymer ?
#
loop_
_entity_poly.entity_id
_entity_poly.type
_entity_poly.pdbx_seq_one_letter_code
_entity_poly.pdbx_strand_id
1 'polypeptide(L)'
;MNVVELSPGSRLSLAQQREVLASALKQPDTTYLVVPSISVAPEEIRFIERAIIGYEHRLLWLINRALTGRRVIFVSSMPASPLACGHMLTCAAICGHGNISLETICLEDGSTLPLAEKILSRQDWLERLKRLLQDGKKAVLVPFMGTDREFRLGQTLNIPVVATPGELSYLGTKSGSRKIFRRAGLDLPEGFEDLRDEPDLIEAAESLWLADPTRRRLVVKVNEGISGYGNAVIRLPAEHPSRLSSRSRRRMLAASLSGLEFQTELQDRESFMSRFATTGGVIEAFIEGVQKSSPSGQGFIHPNGPLELLSTHEQILHGPDGMVFEGAVFPALR
;
A
#
# COMPACT_ATOMS: atom_id res chain seq x y z
N MET A 1 -4.85 -31.18 -18.23
CA MET A 1 -5.38 -30.16 -17.29
C MET A 1 -6.45 -29.41 -18.05
N ASN A 2 -7.70 -29.56 -17.64
CA ASN A 2 -8.83 -28.89 -18.31
C ASN A 2 -8.63 -27.38 -18.19
N VAL A 3 -8.54 -26.71 -19.33
CA VAL A 3 -8.62 -25.26 -19.43
C VAL A 3 -9.98 -24.89 -18.87
N VAL A 4 -10.02 -24.19 -17.74
CA VAL A 4 -11.24 -23.58 -17.25
C VAL A 4 -11.57 -22.47 -18.24
N GLU A 5 -12.37 -22.78 -19.25
CA GLU A 5 -13.01 -21.76 -20.08
C GLU A 5 -14.00 -21.00 -19.20
N LEU A 6 -13.74 -19.72 -19.00
CA LEU A 6 -14.54 -18.84 -18.16
C LEU A 6 -15.80 -18.45 -18.93
N SER A 7 -16.97 -18.72 -18.34
CA SER A 7 -18.20 -18.10 -18.78
C SER A 7 -18.13 -16.58 -18.55
N PRO A 8 -18.55 -15.74 -19.52
CA PRO A 8 -18.56 -14.29 -19.33
C PRO A 8 -19.42 -13.92 -18.11
N GLY A 9 -18.82 -13.28 -17.10
CA GLY A 9 -19.52 -12.70 -15.96
C GLY A 9 -19.45 -13.47 -14.63
N SER A 10 -18.81 -14.63 -14.55
CA SER A 10 -18.57 -15.30 -13.26
C SER A 10 -17.29 -14.77 -12.60
N ARG A 11 -17.38 -14.29 -11.34
CA ARG A 11 -16.19 -13.95 -10.55
C ARG A 11 -15.47 -15.25 -10.16
N LEU A 12 -14.20 -15.38 -10.53
CA LEU A 12 -13.35 -16.45 -10.04
C LEU A 12 -13.25 -16.41 -8.52
N SER A 13 -13.35 -17.57 -7.86
CA SER A 13 -13.00 -17.72 -6.44
C SER A 13 -11.51 -17.39 -6.22
N LEU A 14 -11.13 -17.04 -4.99
CA LEU A 14 -9.72 -16.79 -4.63
C LEU A 14 -8.80 -17.95 -5.02
N ALA A 15 -9.24 -19.19 -4.81
CA ALA A 15 -8.49 -20.38 -5.18
C ALA A 15 -8.24 -20.44 -6.70
N GLN A 16 -9.28 -20.18 -7.51
CA GLN A 16 -9.15 -20.16 -8.96
C GLN A 16 -8.27 -18.99 -9.44
N GLN A 17 -8.42 -17.79 -8.88
CA GLN A 17 -7.55 -16.64 -9.20
C GLN A 17 -6.08 -17.00 -8.95
N ARG A 18 -5.81 -17.63 -7.80
CA ARG A 18 -4.48 -18.08 -7.39
C ARG A 18 -3.91 -19.13 -8.35
N GLU A 19 -4.70 -20.11 -8.77
CA GLU A 19 -4.29 -21.15 -9.72
C GLU A 19 -3.99 -20.58 -11.11
N VAL A 20 -4.86 -19.72 -11.63
CA VAL A 20 -4.66 -19.05 -12.93
C VAL A 20 -3.38 -18.21 -12.91
N LEU A 21 -3.18 -17.43 -11.83
CA LEU A 21 -1.96 -16.63 -11.66
C LEU A 21 -0.71 -17.52 -11.56
N ALA A 22 -0.75 -18.59 -10.75
CA ALA A 22 0.36 -19.54 -10.63
C ALA A 22 0.70 -20.18 -11.99
N SER A 23 -0.31 -20.55 -12.77
CA SER A 23 -0.12 -21.11 -14.10
C SER A 23 0.50 -20.11 -15.06
N ALA A 24 0.11 -18.83 -15.01
CA ALA A 24 0.66 -17.80 -15.88
C ALA A 24 2.13 -17.52 -15.53
N LEU A 25 2.46 -17.30 -14.25
CA LEU A 25 3.83 -16.97 -13.84
C LEU A 25 4.87 -18.07 -14.17
N LYS A 26 4.44 -19.34 -14.25
CA LYS A 26 5.30 -20.46 -14.66
C LYS A 26 5.68 -20.47 -16.13
N GLN A 27 4.87 -19.86 -17.01
CA GLN A 27 5.16 -19.87 -18.45
C GLN A 27 6.31 -18.90 -18.76
N PRO A 28 7.37 -19.36 -19.45
CA PRO A 28 8.56 -18.55 -19.73
C PRO A 28 8.30 -17.41 -20.71
N ASP A 29 7.26 -17.51 -21.54
CA ASP A 29 6.86 -16.55 -22.57
C ASP A 29 5.72 -15.62 -22.12
N THR A 30 5.36 -15.64 -20.83
CA THR A 30 4.30 -14.77 -20.30
C THR A 30 4.61 -13.30 -20.51
N THR A 31 3.63 -12.58 -21.07
CA THR A 31 3.69 -11.12 -21.22
C THR A 31 3.27 -10.42 -19.91
N TYR A 32 4.07 -9.46 -19.46
CA TYR A 32 3.81 -8.69 -18.26
C TYR A 32 3.28 -7.32 -18.67
N LEU A 33 1.98 -7.09 -18.47
CA LEU A 33 1.37 -5.78 -18.62
C LEU A 33 1.55 -5.01 -17.31
N VAL A 34 2.51 -4.10 -17.25
CA VAL A 34 2.79 -3.27 -16.08
C VAL A 34 1.95 -2.00 -16.17
N VAL A 35 1.02 -1.84 -15.23
CA VAL A 35 0.16 -0.66 -15.10
C VAL A 35 0.37 -0.09 -13.69
N PRO A 36 1.31 0.85 -13.51
CA PRO A 36 1.68 1.42 -12.21
C PRO A 36 0.63 2.41 -11.70
N SER A 37 -0.64 1.98 -11.65
CA SER A 37 -1.78 2.78 -11.26
C SER A 37 -1.72 3.14 -9.78
N ILE A 38 -1.83 4.44 -9.47
CA ILE A 38 -1.84 4.98 -8.12
C ILE A 38 -3.29 5.22 -7.71
N SER A 39 -3.98 4.13 -7.37
CA SER A 39 -5.39 4.11 -6.96
C SER A 39 -5.59 4.39 -5.47
N VAL A 40 -5.15 5.56 -4.99
CA VAL A 40 -5.31 6.01 -3.58
C VAL A 40 -6.49 6.97 -3.41
N ALA A 41 -6.82 7.33 -2.17
CA ALA A 41 -7.88 8.29 -1.88
C ALA A 41 -7.55 9.69 -2.46
N PRO A 42 -8.54 10.52 -2.85
CA PRO A 42 -8.29 11.87 -3.37
C PRO A 42 -7.42 12.74 -2.46
N GLU A 43 -7.55 12.58 -1.14
CA GLU A 43 -6.75 13.25 -0.10
C GLU A 43 -5.26 12.92 -0.25
N GLU A 44 -4.95 11.66 -0.51
CA GLU A 44 -3.58 11.18 -0.69
C GLU A 44 -3.03 11.58 -2.07
N ILE A 45 -3.89 11.62 -3.09
CA ILE A 45 -3.52 12.19 -4.39
C ILE A 45 -3.08 13.64 -4.24
N ARG A 46 -3.77 14.47 -3.44
CA ARG A 46 -3.36 15.86 -3.18
C ARG A 46 -1.95 15.96 -2.59
N PHE A 47 -1.55 15.00 -1.76
CA PHE A 47 -0.20 14.93 -1.18
C PHE A 47 0.90 14.73 -2.24
N ILE A 48 0.59 14.05 -3.35
CA ILE A 48 1.55 13.69 -4.40
C ILE A 48 1.22 14.27 -5.79
N GLU A 49 0.24 15.16 -5.90
CA GLU A 49 -0.36 15.61 -7.16
C GLU A 49 0.69 16.08 -8.17
N ARG A 50 1.62 16.93 -7.72
CA ARG A 50 2.69 17.48 -8.57
C ARG A 50 3.73 16.45 -9.03
N ALA A 51 3.76 15.29 -8.37
CA ALA A 51 4.73 14.23 -8.59
C ALA A 51 4.10 12.97 -9.18
N ILE A 52 2.79 12.92 -9.44
CA ILE A 52 2.08 11.68 -9.84
C ILE A 52 2.72 11.01 -11.07
N ILE A 53 3.06 11.78 -12.10
CA ILE A 53 3.77 11.29 -13.29
C ILE A 53 5.16 10.76 -12.93
N GLY A 54 5.88 11.47 -12.07
CA GLY A 54 7.17 11.02 -11.55
C GLY A 54 7.06 9.73 -10.74
N TYR A 55 5.97 9.54 -9.99
CA TYR A 55 5.68 8.30 -9.29
C TYR A 55 5.41 7.14 -10.25
N GLU A 56 4.64 7.36 -11.32
CA GLU A 56 4.44 6.33 -12.36
C GLU A 56 5.77 5.92 -12.99
N HIS A 57 6.61 6.90 -13.37
CA HIS A 57 7.92 6.61 -13.98
C HIS A 57 8.88 5.95 -12.99
N ARG A 58 8.84 6.33 -11.71
CA ARG A 58 9.58 5.66 -10.64
C ARG A 58 9.26 4.17 -10.60
N LEU A 59 8.02 3.78 -10.91
CA LEU A 59 7.56 2.39 -10.91
C LEU A 59 8.01 1.59 -12.14
N LEU A 60 8.85 2.14 -13.03
CA LEU A 60 9.58 1.35 -14.03
C LEU A 60 10.39 0.23 -13.40
N TRP A 61 10.81 0.32 -12.13
CA TRP A 61 11.48 -0.80 -11.45
C TRP A 61 10.61 -2.07 -11.38
N LEU A 62 9.27 -1.96 -11.52
CA LEU A 62 8.38 -3.12 -11.58
C LEU A 62 8.68 -4.06 -12.75
N ILE A 63 9.40 -3.60 -13.79
CA ILE A 63 9.86 -4.50 -14.86
C ILE A 63 10.77 -5.61 -14.33
N ASN A 64 11.46 -5.40 -13.21
CA ASN A 64 12.31 -6.41 -12.56
C ASN A 64 11.50 -7.60 -12.01
N ARG A 65 10.15 -7.49 -11.97
CA ARG A 65 9.27 -8.64 -11.67
C ARG A 65 9.22 -9.64 -12.81
N ALA A 66 9.56 -9.24 -14.02
CA ALA A 66 9.73 -10.15 -15.14
C ALA A 66 11.13 -10.78 -15.06
N LEU A 67 11.20 -12.12 -15.18
CA LEU A 67 12.49 -12.80 -15.36
C LEU A 67 12.84 -12.88 -16.86
N THR A 68 14.04 -13.37 -17.14
CA THR A 68 14.64 -13.46 -18.48
C THR A 68 13.74 -14.01 -19.57
N GLY A 69 13.80 -13.36 -20.74
CA GLY A 69 13.10 -13.77 -21.97
C GLY A 69 11.66 -13.29 -22.07
N ARG A 70 11.16 -12.55 -21.09
CA ARG A 70 9.78 -12.08 -21.06
C ARG A 70 9.58 -10.74 -21.76
N ARG A 71 8.40 -10.60 -22.36
CA ARG A 71 7.89 -9.35 -22.92
C ARG A 71 7.21 -8.55 -21.80
N VAL A 72 7.56 -7.27 -21.70
CA VAL A 72 6.97 -6.32 -20.76
C VAL A 72 6.34 -5.19 -21.56
N ILE A 73 5.07 -4.89 -21.27
CA ILE A 73 4.35 -3.74 -21.79
C ILE A 73 4.15 -2.79 -20.61
N PHE A 74 4.82 -1.64 -20.62
CA PHE A 74 4.71 -0.65 -19.56
C PHE A 74 3.79 0.49 -19.99
N VAL A 75 2.71 0.71 -19.25
CA VAL A 75 1.73 1.76 -19.55
C VAL A 75 1.93 2.95 -18.61
N SER A 76 1.96 4.17 -19.15
CA SER A 76 2.08 5.39 -18.36
C SER A 76 1.19 6.51 -18.89
N SER A 77 0.92 7.49 -18.03
CA SER A 77 0.08 8.66 -18.31
C SER A 77 0.74 9.56 -19.36
N MET A 78 2.03 9.80 -19.16
CA MET A 78 2.92 10.57 -20.03
C MET A 78 4.10 9.72 -20.50
N PRO A 79 4.77 10.07 -21.62
CA PRO A 79 5.83 9.23 -22.19
C PRO A 79 6.94 8.94 -21.19
N ALA A 80 7.29 7.66 -21.01
CA ALA A 80 8.44 7.27 -20.21
C ALA A 80 9.74 7.67 -20.92
N SER A 81 10.70 8.21 -20.16
CA SER A 81 12.01 8.59 -20.73
C SER A 81 12.74 7.37 -21.30
N PRO A 82 13.22 7.40 -22.56
CA PRO A 82 14.02 6.31 -23.13
C PRO A 82 15.29 6.03 -22.32
N LEU A 83 15.90 7.07 -21.73
CA LEU A 83 17.08 6.93 -20.88
C LEU A 83 16.73 6.17 -19.59
N ALA A 84 15.61 6.49 -18.95
CA ALA A 84 15.14 5.79 -17.76
C ALA A 84 14.82 4.32 -18.06
N CYS A 85 14.17 4.06 -19.21
CA CYS A 85 13.88 2.69 -19.66
C CYS A 85 15.17 1.90 -19.89
N GLY A 86 16.14 2.46 -20.63
CA GLY A 86 17.43 1.83 -20.89
C GLY A 86 18.25 1.58 -19.61
N HIS A 87 18.20 2.51 -18.66
CA HIS A 87 18.83 2.35 -17.36
C HIS A 87 18.21 1.19 -16.57
N MET A 88 16.87 1.11 -16.50
CA MET A 88 16.19 0.01 -15.81
C MET A 88 16.45 -1.36 -16.46
N LEU A 89 16.48 -1.43 -17.80
CA LEU A 89 16.87 -2.66 -18.51
C LEU A 89 18.31 -3.07 -18.21
N THR A 90 19.22 -2.11 -18.11
CA THR A 90 20.62 -2.36 -17.72
C THR A 90 20.69 -2.91 -16.29
N CYS A 91 19.96 -2.32 -15.34
CA CYS A 91 19.87 -2.84 -13.97
C CYS A 91 19.30 -4.26 -13.95
N ALA A 92 18.22 -4.53 -14.69
CA ALA A 92 17.62 -5.85 -14.80
C ALA A 92 18.64 -6.89 -15.32
N ALA A 93 19.41 -6.55 -16.35
CA ALA A 93 20.46 -7.40 -16.90
C ALA A 93 21.56 -7.69 -15.87
N ILE A 94 22.04 -6.68 -15.14
CA ILE A 94 23.04 -6.83 -14.06
C ILE A 94 22.54 -7.75 -12.95
N CYS A 95 21.25 -7.65 -12.60
CA CYS A 95 20.60 -8.52 -11.63
C CYS A 95 20.30 -9.94 -12.15
N GLY A 96 20.75 -10.30 -13.36
CA GLY A 96 20.55 -11.62 -13.93
C GLY A 96 19.15 -11.85 -14.52
N HIS A 97 18.32 -10.81 -14.63
CA HIS A 97 17.02 -10.91 -15.32
C HIS A 97 17.17 -10.90 -16.85
N GLY A 98 18.38 -10.77 -17.42
CA GLY A 98 18.67 -10.98 -18.84
C GLY A 98 17.89 -10.08 -19.81
N ASN A 99 17.67 -10.54 -21.05
CA ASN A 99 17.04 -9.76 -22.12
C ASN A 99 15.52 -9.65 -21.94
N ILE A 100 15.08 -8.62 -21.22
CA ILE A 100 13.68 -8.20 -21.16
C ILE A 100 13.35 -7.40 -22.44
N SER A 101 12.29 -7.77 -23.14
CA SER A 101 11.75 -6.97 -24.25
C SER A 101 10.74 -5.98 -23.70
N LEU A 102 11.06 -4.69 -23.72
CA LEU A 102 10.21 -3.62 -23.18
C LEU A 102 9.53 -2.83 -24.30
N GLU A 103 8.21 -2.79 -24.26
CA GLU A 103 7.36 -1.89 -25.04
C GLU A 103 6.73 -0.86 -24.09
N THR A 104 6.77 0.43 -24.44
CA THR A 104 6.14 1.48 -23.64
C THR A 104 4.90 2.03 -24.35
N ILE A 105 3.83 2.26 -23.58
CA ILE A 105 2.57 2.84 -24.05
C ILE A 105 2.30 4.11 -23.25
N CYS A 106 2.16 5.22 -23.96
CA CYS A 106 1.73 6.49 -23.39
C CYS A 106 0.25 6.70 -23.65
N LEU A 107 -0.49 7.01 -22.58
CA LEU A 107 -1.92 7.30 -22.62
C LEU A 107 -2.25 8.75 -23.00
N GLU A 108 -1.25 9.64 -22.99
CA GLU A 108 -1.37 11.08 -23.28
C GLU A 108 -2.41 11.78 -22.41
N ASP A 109 -2.49 11.38 -21.13
CA ASP A 109 -3.44 11.91 -20.15
C ASP A 109 -2.69 12.28 -18.86
N GLY A 110 -2.40 13.56 -18.69
CA GLY A 110 -1.72 14.11 -17.52
C GLY A 110 -2.61 14.35 -16.30
N SER A 111 -3.88 13.94 -16.31
CA SER A 111 -4.77 14.10 -15.16
C SER A 111 -4.33 13.26 -13.96
N THR A 112 -4.89 13.55 -12.78
CA THR A 112 -4.64 12.80 -11.54
C THR A 112 -5.47 11.53 -11.40
N LEU A 113 -6.25 11.16 -12.44
CA LEU A 113 -7.00 9.91 -12.44
C LEU A 113 -6.05 8.71 -12.38
N PRO A 114 -6.38 7.63 -11.65
CA PRO A 114 -5.58 6.42 -11.65
C PRO A 114 -5.44 5.84 -13.07
N LEU A 115 -4.27 5.32 -13.43
CA LEU A 115 -4.03 4.72 -14.76
C LEU A 115 -5.05 3.63 -15.12
N ALA A 116 -5.43 2.80 -14.16
CA ALA A 116 -6.44 1.78 -14.38
C ALA A 116 -7.78 2.41 -14.82
N GLU A 117 -8.19 3.52 -14.20
CA GLU A 117 -9.40 4.26 -14.56
C GLU A 117 -9.28 4.93 -15.94
N LYS A 118 -8.12 5.52 -16.25
CA LYS A 118 -7.83 6.12 -17.57
C LYS A 118 -7.94 5.10 -18.71
N ILE A 119 -7.61 3.84 -18.46
CA ILE A 119 -7.76 2.76 -19.43
C ILE A 119 -9.21 2.29 -19.49
N LEU A 120 -9.83 2.05 -18.33
CA LEU A 120 -11.21 1.56 -18.24
C LEU A 120 -12.24 2.52 -18.85
N SER A 121 -11.99 3.83 -18.80
CA SER A 121 -12.87 4.85 -19.36
C SER A 121 -12.74 5.02 -20.88
N ARG A 122 -11.76 4.37 -21.52
CA ARG A 122 -11.42 4.56 -22.93
C ARG A 122 -11.39 3.24 -23.70
N GLN A 123 -12.46 3.01 -24.48
CA GLN A 123 -12.69 1.77 -25.22
C GLN A 123 -11.59 1.47 -26.26
N ASP A 124 -11.05 2.50 -26.90
CA ASP A 124 -9.95 2.41 -27.86
C ASP A 124 -8.67 1.84 -27.21
N TRP A 125 -8.36 2.24 -25.98
CA TRP A 125 -7.23 1.70 -25.22
C TRP A 125 -7.47 0.25 -24.79
N LEU A 126 -8.67 -0.09 -24.35
CA LEU A 126 -9.03 -1.48 -24.02
C LEU A 126 -8.88 -2.39 -25.24
N GLU A 127 -9.36 -1.97 -26.41
CA GLU A 127 -9.24 -2.74 -27.66
C GLU A 127 -7.80 -2.85 -28.14
N ARG A 128 -7.01 -1.79 -28.01
CA ARG A 128 -5.58 -1.81 -28.33
C ARG A 128 -4.82 -2.78 -27.41
N LEU A 129 -5.04 -2.72 -26.10
CA LEU A 129 -4.40 -3.64 -25.15
C LEU A 129 -4.84 -5.08 -25.39
N LYS A 130 -6.13 -5.34 -25.64
CA LYS A 130 -6.62 -6.68 -26.01
C LYS A 130 -5.89 -7.22 -27.24
N ARG A 131 -5.76 -6.43 -28.31
CA ARG A 131 -5.03 -6.84 -29.53
C ARG A 131 -3.55 -7.11 -29.25
N LEU A 132 -2.90 -6.29 -28.43
CA LEU A 132 -1.49 -6.49 -28.06
C LEU A 132 -1.24 -7.77 -27.26
N LEU A 133 -2.26 -8.27 -26.56
CA LEU A 133 -2.19 -9.47 -25.73
C LEU A 133 -2.73 -10.73 -26.43
N GLN A 134 -3.15 -10.64 -27.70
CA GLN A 134 -3.81 -11.72 -28.45
C GLN A 134 -2.85 -12.70 -29.17
N ASP A 135 -1.54 -12.68 -28.91
CA ASP A 135 -0.55 -13.52 -29.61
C ASP A 135 -0.53 -15.00 -29.17
N GLY A 136 -1.56 -15.47 -28.47
CA GLY A 136 -1.69 -16.83 -27.97
C GLY A 136 -0.88 -17.13 -26.71
N LYS A 137 -0.07 -16.17 -26.24
CA LYS A 137 0.71 -16.30 -25.02
C LYS A 137 -0.10 -15.95 -23.79
N LYS A 138 0.32 -16.46 -22.62
CA LYS A 138 -0.25 -16.00 -21.35
C LYS A 138 0.19 -14.58 -21.06
N ALA A 139 -0.67 -13.83 -20.36
CA ALA A 139 -0.36 -12.49 -19.90
C ALA A 139 -0.80 -12.31 -18.45
N VAL A 140 -0.15 -11.38 -17.75
CA VAL A 140 -0.49 -11.00 -16.38
C VAL A 140 -0.50 -9.47 -16.25
N LEU A 141 -1.41 -8.93 -15.43
CA LEU A 141 -1.40 -7.53 -15.04
C LEU A 141 -0.52 -7.36 -13.79
N VAL A 142 0.51 -6.52 -13.87
CA VAL A 142 1.36 -6.15 -12.73
C VAL A 142 1.02 -4.73 -12.30
N PRO A 143 0.20 -4.56 -11.25
CA PRO A 143 -0.12 -3.25 -10.74
C PRO A 143 0.91 -2.76 -9.71
N PHE A 144 0.83 -1.48 -9.34
CA PHE A 144 1.48 -0.98 -8.13
C PHE A 144 0.71 -1.36 -6.87
N MET A 145 -0.63 -1.31 -6.92
CA MET A 145 -1.53 -1.68 -5.83
C MET A 145 -2.68 -2.55 -6.34
N GLY A 146 -3.13 -3.51 -5.55
CA GLY A 146 -4.25 -4.39 -5.90
C GLY A 146 -5.61 -3.85 -5.44
N THR A 147 -6.11 -2.76 -6.05
CA THR A 147 -7.45 -2.26 -5.73
C THR A 147 -8.50 -2.84 -6.69
N ASP A 148 -9.79 -2.63 -6.38
CA ASP A 148 -10.90 -3.05 -7.24
C ASP A 148 -10.77 -2.53 -8.69
N ARG A 149 -10.12 -1.38 -8.90
CA ARG A 149 -9.87 -0.83 -10.24
C ARG A 149 -8.92 -1.71 -11.04
N GLU A 150 -7.81 -2.14 -10.44
CA GLU A 150 -6.84 -3.01 -11.08
C GLU A 150 -7.42 -4.41 -11.34
N PHE A 151 -8.23 -4.94 -10.42
CA PHE A 151 -8.95 -6.20 -10.65
C PHE A 151 -10.01 -6.08 -11.76
N ARG A 152 -10.74 -4.96 -11.84
CA ARG A 152 -11.68 -4.69 -12.94
C ARG A 152 -10.95 -4.58 -14.29
N LEU A 153 -9.77 -3.96 -14.32
CA LEU A 153 -8.95 -3.91 -15.53
C LEU A 153 -8.50 -5.31 -15.95
N GLY A 154 -7.98 -6.11 -15.02
CA GLY A 154 -7.60 -7.51 -15.29
C GLY A 154 -8.76 -8.34 -15.82
N GLN A 155 -9.95 -8.21 -15.23
CA GLN A 155 -11.18 -8.85 -15.70
C GLN A 155 -11.56 -8.41 -17.12
N THR A 156 -11.55 -7.09 -17.38
CA THR A 156 -11.88 -6.53 -18.70
C THR A 156 -10.92 -7.01 -19.80
N LEU A 157 -9.64 -7.19 -19.46
CA LEU A 157 -8.60 -7.71 -20.35
C LEU A 157 -8.50 -9.24 -20.37
N ASN A 158 -9.26 -9.94 -19.49
CA ASN A 158 -9.22 -11.38 -19.30
C ASN A 158 -7.82 -11.94 -18.95
N ILE A 159 -7.11 -11.26 -18.03
CA ILE A 159 -5.79 -11.68 -17.53
C ILE A 159 -5.75 -11.64 -16.00
N PRO A 160 -5.02 -12.57 -15.34
CA PRO A 160 -4.84 -12.54 -13.89
C PRO A 160 -4.01 -11.33 -13.44
N VAL A 161 -4.24 -10.88 -12.21
CA VAL A 161 -3.57 -9.74 -11.59
C VAL A 161 -2.54 -10.22 -10.57
N VAL A 162 -1.30 -9.75 -10.68
CA VAL A 162 -0.20 -10.02 -9.73
C VAL A 162 -0.36 -9.13 -8.49
N ALA A 163 -1.43 -9.32 -7.74
CA ALA A 163 -1.69 -8.61 -6.49
C ALA A 163 -2.61 -9.42 -5.56
N THR A 164 -2.64 -9.02 -4.29
CA THR A 164 -3.64 -9.51 -3.34
C THR A 164 -5.04 -9.07 -3.79
N PRO A 165 -6.03 -9.97 -3.90
CA PRO A 165 -7.42 -9.63 -4.23
C PRO A 165 -7.99 -8.52 -3.34
N GLY A 166 -8.78 -7.63 -3.94
CA GLY A 166 -9.38 -6.48 -3.25
C GLY A 166 -10.21 -6.86 -2.02
N GLU A 167 -10.87 -8.02 -2.03
CA GLU A 167 -11.60 -8.56 -0.88
C GLU A 167 -10.72 -8.94 0.32
N LEU A 168 -9.40 -9.04 0.13
CA LEU A 168 -8.41 -9.26 1.18
C LEU A 168 -7.61 -7.98 1.53
N SER A 169 -7.93 -6.84 0.92
CA SER A 169 -7.25 -5.56 1.17
C SER A 169 -7.27 -5.14 2.65
N TYR A 170 -8.33 -5.50 3.39
CA TYR A 170 -8.44 -5.23 4.81
C TYR A 170 -7.27 -5.78 5.64
N LEU A 171 -6.60 -6.85 5.18
CA LEU A 171 -5.42 -7.41 5.83
C LEU A 171 -4.22 -6.44 5.82
N GLY A 172 -4.15 -5.55 4.83
CA GLY A 172 -3.11 -4.53 4.70
C GLY A 172 -3.39 -3.23 5.46
N THR A 173 -4.56 -3.10 6.09
CA THR A 173 -4.88 -1.93 6.94
C THR A 173 -4.11 -2.01 8.26
N LYS A 174 -4.05 -0.89 9.00
CA LYS A 174 -3.40 -0.87 10.33
C LYS A 174 -4.12 -1.81 11.32
N SER A 175 -5.44 -1.83 11.32
CA SER A 175 -6.23 -2.77 12.12
C SER A 175 -6.03 -4.22 11.70
N GLY A 176 -6.05 -4.50 10.39
CA GLY A 176 -5.77 -5.83 9.84
C GLY A 176 -4.38 -6.34 10.21
N SER A 177 -3.36 -5.47 10.09
CA SER A 177 -1.97 -5.78 10.43
C SER A 177 -1.82 -6.15 11.90
N ARG A 178 -2.40 -5.36 12.83
CA ARG A 178 -2.38 -5.67 14.28
C ARG A 178 -2.99 -7.04 14.57
N LYS A 179 -4.13 -7.38 13.94
CA LYS A 179 -4.77 -8.70 14.09
C LYS A 179 -3.89 -9.83 13.58
N ILE A 180 -3.25 -9.64 12.42
CA ILE A 180 -2.33 -10.63 11.84
C ILE A 180 -1.13 -10.83 12.77
N PHE A 181 -0.53 -9.75 13.27
CA PHE A 181 0.64 -9.82 14.15
C PHE A 181 0.28 -10.55 15.46
N ARG A 182 -0.86 -10.22 16.06
CA ARG A 182 -1.34 -10.92 17.26
C ARG A 182 -1.57 -12.41 17.00
N ARG A 183 -2.20 -12.76 15.88
CA ARG A 183 -2.42 -14.17 15.49
C ARG A 183 -1.11 -14.91 15.22
N ALA A 184 -0.09 -14.21 14.73
CA ALA A 184 1.24 -14.75 14.49
C ALA A 184 2.12 -14.78 15.75
N GLY A 185 1.65 -14.24 16.89
CA GLY A 185 2.43 -14.16 18.12
C GLY A 185 3.59 -13.15 18.05
N LEU A 186 3.46 -12.13 17.21
CA LEU A 186 4.44 -11.04 17.10
C LEU A 186 4.16 -9.96 18.14
N ASP A 187 5.25 -9.38 18.66
CA ASP A 187 5.18 -8.24 19.57
C ASP A 187 4.56 -7.02 18.87
N LEU A 188 3.75 -6.30 19.63
CA LEU A 188 3.03 -5.11 19.19
C LEU A 188 3.05 -4.09 20.32
N PRO A 189 3.11 -2.78 20.02
CA PRO A 189 2.77 -1.77 21.01
C PRO A 189 1.36 -2.01 21.55
N GLU A 190 1.19 -1.83 22.87
CA GLU A 190 -0.11 -1.88 23.50
C GLU A 190 -1.07 -0.93 22.80
N GLY A 191 -2.28 -1.39 22.49
CA GLY A 191 -3.19 -0.61 21.68
C GLY A 191 -4.41 -1.38 21.23
N PHE A 192 -5.32 -0.65 20.59
CA PHE A 192 -6.60 -1.11 20.12
C PHE A 192 -6.75 -0.86 18.62
N GLU A 193 -7.54 -1.70 17.96
CA GLU A 193 -7.85 -1.62 16.54
C GLU A 193 -9.36 -1.63 16.29
N ASP A 194 -9.78 -1.42 15.03
CA ASP A 194 -11.18 -1.29 14.61
C ASP A 194 -11.96 -0.11 15.21
N LEU A 195 -11.25 0.91 15.71
CA LEU A 195 -11.85 2.11 16.26
C LEU A 195 -12.49 2.94 15.14
N ARG A 196 -13.67 3.53 15.39
CA ARG A 196 -14.47 4.22 14.38
C ARG A 196 -14.62 5.71 14.63
N ASP A 197 -14.58 6.14 15.88
CA ASP A 197 -14.91 7.52 16.22
C ASP A 197 -14.17 8.03 17.46
N GLU A 198 -14.52 9.26 17.88
CA GLU A 198 -13.93 9.90 19.05
C GLU A 198 -14.26 9.18 20.37
N PRO A 199 -15.52 8.75 20.64
CA PRO A 199 -15.83 7.89 21.79
C PRO A 199 -14.92 6.66 21.90
N ASP A 200 -14.74 5.92 20.81
CA ASP A 200 -13.85 4.75 20.75
C ASP A 200 -12.40 5.13 21.13
N LEU A 201 -11.90 6.25 20.59
CA LEU A 201 -10.57 6.76 20.90
C LEU A 201 -10.41 7.15 22.36
N ILE A 202 -11.42 7.78 22.98
CA ILE A 202 -11.40 8.17 24.39
C ILE A 202 -11.35 6.93 25.28
N GLU A 203 -12.19 5.93 25.01
CA GLU A 203 -12.25 4.70 25.78
C GLU A 203 -10.93 3.91 25.70
N ALA A 204 -10.40 3.78 24.48
CA ALA A 204 -9.12 3.11 24.25
C ALA A 204 -7.95 3.88 24.88
N ALA A 205 -7.91 5.21 24.78
CA ALA A 205 -6.89 6.03 25.42
C ALA A 205 -6.99 5.97 26.96
N GLU A 206 -8.19 5.99 27.54
CA GLU A 206 -8.41 5.83 28.98
C GLU A 206 -7.87 4.48 29.47
N SER A 207 -8.13 3.41 28.70
CA SER A 207 -7.64 2.07 29.00
C SER A 207 -6.10 1.99 28.98
N LEU A 208 -5.46 2.55 27.94
CA LEU A 208 -3.99 2.59 27.85
C LEU A 208 -3.35 3.43 28.94
N TRP A 209 -3.99 4.54 29.32
CA TRP A 209 -3.49 5.43 30.37
C TRP A 209 -3.64 4.83 31.78
N LEU A 210 -4.72 4.09 32.04
CA LEU A 210 -4.90 3.37 33.30
C LEU A 210 -3.94 2.19 33.44
N ALA A 211 -3.66 1.49 32.34
CA ALA A 211 -2.74 0.35 32.33
C ALA A 211 -1.30 0.77 32.66
N ASP A 212 -0.88 1.95 32.19
CA ASP A 212 0.43 2.55 32.52
C ASP A 212 0.30 4.07 32.67
N PRO A 213 0.15 4.53 33.92
CA PRO A 213 0.10 5.96 34.25
C PRO A 213 1.34 6.76 33.90
N THR A 214 2.47 6.12 33.57
CA THR A 214 3.72 6.81 33.23
C THR A 214 3.80 7.19 31.75
N ARG A 215 2.91 6.66 30.92
CA ARG A 215 2.83 6.99 29.48
C ARG A 215 2.54 8.46 29.27
N ARG A 216 3.28 9.05 28.33
CA ARG A 216 3.14 10.46 27.96
C ARG A 216 2.45 10.65 26.62
N ARG A 217 2.58 9.67 25.72
CA ARG A 217 2.13 9.79 24.34
C ARG A 217 1.47 8.52 23.85
N LEU A 218 0.42 8.71 23.06
CA LEU A 218 -0.19 7.68 22.23
C LEU A 218 -0.11 8.15 20.77
N VAL A 219 -0.20 7.20 19.85
CA VAL A 219 -0.35 7.51 18.41
C VAL A 219 -1.66 6.92 17.91
N VAL A 220 -2.45 7.77 17.27
CA VAL A 220 -3.64 7.38 16.51
C VAL A 220 -3.25 7.29 15.05
N LYS A 221 -3.70 6.23 14.39
CA LYS A 221 -3.40 6.02 12.97
C LYS A 221 -4.66 5.59 12.22
N VAL A 222 -5.06 6.33 11.19
CA VAL A 222 -6.15 5.90 10.28
C VAL A 222 -5.75 4.63 9.53
N ASN A 223 -6.69 3.74 9.23
CA ASN A 223 -6.40 2.43 8.67
C ASN A 223 -5.62 2.47 7.35
N GLU A 224 -5.90 3.45 6.51
CA GLU A 224 -5.24 3.71 5.24
C GLU A 224 -4.51 5.05 5.35
N GLY A 225 -3.20 5.08 5.10
CA GLY A 225 -2.40 6.31 5.21
C GLY A 225 -0.98 6.06 4.72
N ILE A 226 -0.33 7.10 4.19
CA ILE A 226 0.97 7.02 3.53
C ILE A 226 1.99 7.97 4.16
N SER A 227 3.24 7.51 4.35
CA SER A 227 4.39 8.38 4.70
C SER A 227 4.17 9.33 5.90
N GLY A 228 3.47 8.87 6.93
CA GLY A 228 3.12 9.67 8.11
C GLY A 228 1.80 10.43 8.00
N TYR A 229 1.26 10.64 6.79
CA TYR A 229 -0.09 11.15 6.59
C TYR A 229 -1.11 10.15 7.16
N GLY A 230 -1.96 10.63 8.07
CA GLY A 230 -2.89 9.78 8.79
C GLY A 230 -2.36 9.22 10.12
N ASN A 231 -1.20 9.68 10.58
CA ASN A 231 -0.76 9.48 11.97
C ASN A 231 -0.92 10.79 12.74
N ALA A 232 -1.38 10.70 13.98
CA ALA A 232 -1.49 11.83 14.88
C ALA A 232 -1.10 11.42 16.31
N VAL A 233 -0.36 12.27 17.00
CA VAL A 233 0.07 12.03 18.38
C VAL A 233 -0.94 12.65 19.34
N ILE A 234 -1.27 11.92 20.39
CA ILE A 234 -2.02 12.41 21.55
C ILE A 234 -1.03 12.52 22.72
N ARG A 235 -0.97 13.69 23.35
CA ARG A 235 -0.29 13.85 24.64
C ARG A 235 -1.26 13.50 25.78
N LEU A 236 -0.87 12.53 26.59
CA LEU A 236 -1.64 12.15 27.78
C LEU A 236 -1.44 13.19 28.89
N PRO A 237 -2.45 13.41 29.75
CA PRO A 237 -2.31 14.34 30.87
C PRO A 237 -1.23 13.90 31.86
N ALA A 238 -0.61 14.87 32.53
CA ALA A 238 0.47 14.63 33.49
C ALA A 238 -0.05 14.10 34.84
N GLU A 239 -1.33 14.31 35.13
CA GLU A 239 -1.99 13.86 36.34
C GLU A 239 -2.11 12.34 36.38
N HIS A 240 -1.92 11.74 37.56
CA HIS A 240 -2.12 10.30 37.70
C HIS A 240 -3.62 9.94 37.57
N PRO A 241 -4.04 9.04 36.66
CA PRO A 241 -5.45 8.79 36.35
C PRO A 241 -6.26 8.24 37.54
N SER A 242 -5.62 7.54 38.48
CA SER A 242 -6.29 7.06 39.71
C SER A 242 -6.74 8.19 40.66
N ARG A 243 -6.19 9.40 40.51
CA ARG A 243 -6.59 10.58 41.31
C ARG A 243 -7.79 11.32 40.71
N LEU A 244 -8.24 10.89 39.54
CA LEU A 244 -9.28 11.53 38.76
C LEU A 244 -10.54 10.67 38.76
N SER A 245 -11.71 11.31 38.77
CA SER A 245 -12.96 10.61 38.46
C SER A 245 -13.00 10.16 37.01
N SER A 246 -13.81 9.16 36.67
CA SER A 246 -14.00 8.74 35.26
C SER A 246 -14.46 9.90 34.37
N ARG A 247 -15.33 10.78 34.89
CA ARG A 247 -15.77 11.98 34.17
C ARG A 247 -14.61 12.94 33.89
N SER A 248 -13.73 13.14 34.88
CA SER A 248 -12.56 14.01 34.73
C SER A 248 -11.57 13.46 33.71
N ARG A 249 -11.28 12.14 33.76
CA ARG A 249 -10.39 11.49 32.79
C ARG A 249 -10.90 11.64 31.36
N ARG A 250 -12.16 11.29 31.10
CA ARG A 250 -12.76 11.43 29.76
C ARG A 250 -12.73 12.87 29.25
N ARG A 251 -13.00 13.86 30.11
CA ARG A 251 -12.91 15.28 29.75
C ARG A 251 -11.49 15.69 29.35
N MET A 252 -10.49 15.23 30.08
CA MET A 252 -9.08 15.55 29.78
C MET A 252 -8.62 14.86 28.50
N LEU A 253 -9.01 13.61 28.27
CA LEU A 253 -8.71 12.89 27.02
C LEU A 253 -9.39 13.52 25.80
N ALA A 254 -10.64 13.99 25.93
CA ALA A 254 -11.31 14.76 24.88
C ALA A 254 -10.55 16.07 24.55
N ALA A 255 -10.01 16.75 25.57
CA ALA A 255 -9.15 17.91 25.36
C ALA A 255 -7.84 17.54 24.66
N SER A 256 -7.19 16.43 25.05
CA SER A 256 -5.99 15.92 24.36
C SER A 256 -6.25 15.54 22.91
N LEU A 257 -7.39 14.92 22.60
CA LEU A 257 -7.83 14.62 21.23
C LEU A 257 -8.13 15.90 20.43
N SER A 258 -8.61 16.95 21.09
CA SER A 258 -8.80 18.24 20.41
C SER A 258 -7.47 18.87 19.99
N GLY A 259 -6.38 18.55 20.70
CA GLY A 259 -5.00 18.97 20.41
C GLY A 259 -4.13 17.90 19.76
N LEU A 260 -4.68 17.11 18.82
CA LEU A 260 -3.89 16.14 18.04
C LEU A 260 -2.71 16.82 17.33
N GLU A 261 -1.54 16.19 17.41
CA GLU A 261 -0.31 16.64 16.77
C GLU A 261 -0.07 15.86 15.48
N PHE A 262 -0.21 16.52 14.33
CA PHE A 262 -0.07 15.92 13.02
C PHE A 262 1.37 15.93 12.51
N GLN A 263 1.68 14.99 11.61
CA GLN A 263 3.03 14.84 11.05
C GLN A 263 3.27 15.69 9.80
N THR A 264 2.27 16.45 9.37
CA THR A 264 2.32 17.33 8.20
C THR A 264 1.30 18.45 8.33
N GLU A 265 1.60 19.61 7.74
CA GLU A 265 0.70 20.77 7.69
C GLU A 265 -0.51 20.55 6.76
N LEU A 266 -0.49 19.49 5.94
CA LEU A 266 -1.57 19.14 5.01
C LEU A 266 -2.72 18.36 5.68
N GLN A 267 -2.67 18.18 7.00
CA GLN A 267 -3.68 17.48 7.77
C GLN A 267 -4.06 18.29 9.01
N ASP A 268 -5.35 18.37 9.26
CA ASP A 268 -5.94 18.98 10.43
C ASP A 268 -6.91 18.02 11.12
N ARG A 269 -7.51 18.46 12.22
CA ARG A 269 -8.45 17.64 12.99
C ARG A 269 -9.68 17.24 12.19
N GLU A 270 -10.25 18.16 11.42
CA GLU A 270 -11.49 17.90 10.68
C GLU A 270 -11.25 16.84 9.60
N SER A 271 -10.24 17.03 8.77
CA SER A 271 -9.85 16.09 7.72
C SER A 271 -9.42 14.73 8.31
N PHE A 272 -8.67 14.72 9.42
CA PHE A 272 -8.28 13.49 10.09
C PHE A 272 -9.48 12.72 10.64
N MET A 273 -10.39 13.37 11.38
CA MET A 273 -11.54 12.71 11.99
C MET A 273 -12.56 12.27 10.95
N SER A 274 -12.75 13.03 9.87
CA SER A 274 -13.58 12.62 8.73
C SER A 274 -13.05 11.35 8.08
N ARG A 275 -11.73 11.27 7.87
CA ARG A 275 -11.08 10.07 7.33
C ARG A 275 -11.12 8.89 8.31
N PHE A 276 -10.96 9.16 9.60
CA PHE A 276 -11.05 8.15 10.66
C PHE A 276 -12.46 7.56 10.74
N ALA A 277 -13.51 8.38 10.63
CA ALA A 277 -14.89 7.89 10.59
C ALA A 277 -15.17 6.97 9.39
N THR A 278 -14.52 7.24 8.26
CA THR A 278 -14.71 6.46 7.02
C THR A 278 -13.91 5.15 7.03
N THR A 279 -12.63 5.22 7.42
CA THR A 279 -11.70 4.09 7.29
C THR A 279 -11.51 3.31 8.59
N GLY A 280 -11.88 3.90 9.73
CA GLY A 280 -11.48 3.47 11.06
C GLY A 280 -9.98 3.66 11.31
N GLY A 281 -9.51 3.14 12.43
CA GLY A 281 -8.08 3.17 12.73
C GLY A 281 -7.71 2.44 14.00
N VAL A 282 -6.50 2.75 14.44
CA VAL A 282 -5.89 2.16 15.64
C VAL A 282 -5.42 3.28 16.56
N ILE A 283 -5.34 2.99 17.85
CA ILE A 283 -4.59 3.78 18.82
C ILE A 283 -3.61 2.84 19.52
N GLU A 284 -2.37 3.27 19.67
CA GLU A 284 -1.35 2.46 20.33
C GLU A 284 -0.36 3.33 21.10
N ALA A 285 0.35 2.69 22.03
CA ALA A 285 1.43 3.30 22.79
C ALA A 285 2.48 3.84 21.83
N PHE A 286 2.88 5.10 22.03
CA PHE A 286 3.98 5.67 21.28
C PHE A 286 5.29 5.03 21.76
N ILE A 287 6.10 4.49 20.83
CA ILE A 287 7.40 3.91 21.18
C ILE A 287 8.38 5.04 21.48
N GLU A 288 8.68 5.21 22.76
CA GLU A 288 9.69 6.14 23.26
C GLU A 288 11.10 5.61 23.05
N GLY A 289 12.07 6.49 22.83
CA GLY A 289 13.48 6.11 22.70
C GLY A 289 14.35 7.23 22.14
N VAL A 290 15.56 7.38 22.69
CA VAL A 290 16.58 8.32 22.18
C VAL A 290 17.17 7.79 20.87
N GLN A 291 17.40 6.48 20.79
CA GLN A 291 17.82 5.77 19.59
C GLN A 291 16.68 4.85 19.16
N LYS A 292 16.14 5.08 17.96
CA LYS A 292 15.07 4.29 17.35
C LYS A 292 15.58 3.74 16.03
N SER A 293 15.36 2.45 15.81
CA SER A 293 15.49 1.80 14.51
C SER A 293 14.11 1.50 13.95
N SER A 294 13.96 1.56 12.64
CA SER A 294 12.76 1.24 11.88
C SER A 294 13.14 0.35 10.69
N PRO A 295 13.54 -0.92 10.95
CA PRO A 295 13.84 -1.87 9.89
C PRO A 295 12.56 -2.27 9.15
N SER A 296 12.69 -2.50 7.85
CA SER A 296 11.61 -2.91 6.98
C SER A 296 12.05 -4.07 6.10
N GLY A 297 11.17 -5.05 5.91
CA GLY A 297 11.38 -6.21 5.06
C GLY A 297 10.35 -6.25 3.95
N GLN A 298 10.80 -6.52 2.72
CA GLN A 298 9.92 -6.72 1.57
C GLN A 298 9.95 -8.18 1.17
N GLY A 299 8.76 -8.78 1.04
CA GLY A 299 8.62 -10.17 0.59
C GLY A 299 7.57 -10.32 -0.51
N PHE A 300 7.64 -11.44 -1.22
CA PHE A 300 6.64 -11.85 -2.18
C PHE A 300 6.07 -13.21 -1.78
N ILE A 301 4.76 -13.26 -1.53
CA ILE A 301 4.05 -14.51 -1.30
C ILE A 301 3.64 -15.03 -2.67
N HIS A 302 4.30 -16.09 -3.12
CA HIS A 302 3.98 -16.71 -4.40
C HIS A 302 2.55 -17.28 -4.36
N PRO A 303 1.83 -17.31 -5.49
CA PRO A 303 0.49 -17.87 -5.54
C PRO A 303 0.41 -19.33 -5.06
N ASN A 304 1.49 -20.11 -5.19
CA ASN A 304 1.54 -21.48 -4.66
C ASN A 304 1.83 -21.58 -3.15
N GLY A 305 2.05 -20.46 -2.46
CA GLY A 305 2.24 -20.39 -1.00
C GLY A 305 3.64 -20.00 -0.48
N PRO A 306 4.77 -20.34 -1.14
CA PRO A 306 6.10 -19.95 -0.68
C PRO A 306 6.27 -18.43 -0.51
N LEU A 307 6.95 -18.04 0.57
CA LEU A 307 7.39 -16.66 0.80
C LEU A 307 8.83 -16.51 0.32
N GLU A 308 9.07 -15.50 -0.50
CA GLU A 308 10.40 -15.07 -0.94
C GLU A 308 10.75 -13.73 -0.27
N LEU A 309 11.85 -13.67 0.48
CA LEU A 309 12.38 -12.42 1.00
C LEU A 309 13.18 -11.72 -0.10
N LEU A 310 12.80 -10.48 -0.42
CA LEU A 310 13.38 -9.73 -1.53
C LEU A 310 14.42 -8.71 -1.08
N SER A 311 14.11 -7.98 -0.01
CA SER A 311 15.01 -6.93 0.49
C SER A 311 14.73 -6.63 1.96
N THR A 312 15.73 -6.03 2.60
CA THR A 312 15.57 -5.36 3.90
C THR A 312 16.19 -3.97 3.81
N HIS A 313 15.67 -3.02 4.57
CA HIS A 313 16.24 -1.68 4.68
C HIS A 313 15.94 -1.04 6.02
N GLU A 314 16.83 -0.16 6.46
CA GLU A 314 16.63 0.71 7.61
C GLU A 314 15.98 2.00 7.13
N GLN A 315 14.81 2.36 7.67
CA GLN A 315 14.13 3.59 7.27
C GLN A 315 14.77 4.80 7.95
N ILE A 316 15.02 5.84 7.16
CA ILE A 316 15.40 7.16 7.66
C ILE A 316 14.11 7.96 7.84
N LEU A 317 13.77 8.21 9.11
CA LEU A 317 12.54 8.90 9.51
C LEU A 317 12.83 10.28 10.09
N HIS A 318 12.01 11.25 9.71
CA HIS A 318 12.03 12.64 10.17
C HIS A 318 10.63 13.10 10.61
N GLY A 319 10.45 14.41 10.74
CA GLY A 319 9.26 15.04 11.30
C GLY A 319 9.32 15.15 12.83
N PRO A 320 8.35 15.85 13.44
CA PRO A 320 8.37 16.19 14.87
C PRO A 320 8.52 14.98 15.79
N ASP A 321 7.96 13.84 15.40
CA ASP A 321 7.96 12.61 16.18
C ASP A 321 8.77 11.47 15.54
N GLY A 322 9.43 11.72 14.41
CA GLY A 322 10.19 10.70 13.66
C GLY A 322 9.28 9.67 12.99
N MET A 323 8.21 10.12 12.32
CA MET A 323 7.21 9.27 11.65
C MET A 323 7.02 9.57 10.17
N VAL A 324 7.79 10.50 9.61
CA VAL A 324 7.77 10.88 8.19
C VAL A 324 8.94 10.20 7.49
N PHE A 325 8.65 9.40 6.46
CA PHE A 325 9.69 8.71 5.69
C PHE A 325 10.42 9.68 4.75
N GLU A 326 11.75 9.70 4.80
CA GLU A 326 12.57 10.48 3.86
C GLU A 326 13.41 9.62 2.92
N GLY A 327 13.81 8.44 3.38
CA GLY A 327 14.69 7.56 2.63
C GLY A 327 15.00 6.29 3.40
N ALA A 328 15.96 5.52 2.89
CA ALA A 328 16.36 4.28 3.53
C ALA A 328 17.81 3.91 3.19
N VAL A 329 18.43 3.13 4.08
CA VAL A 329 19.73 2.49 3.85
C VAL A 329 19.51 0.99 3.66
N PHE A 330 20.14 0.43 2.63
CA PHE A 330 20.07 -0.99 2.32
C PHE A 330 21.44 -1.66 2.55
N PRO A 331 21.48 -2.89 3.13
CA PRO A 331 20.38 -3.57 3.82
C PRO A 331 20.08 -2.95 5.20
N ALA A 332 19.05 -3.43 5.88
CA ALA A 332 18.86 -3.11 7.30
C ALA A 332 20.03 -3.66 8.11
N LEU A 333 20.53 -2.88 9.08
CA LEU A 333 21.51 -3.38 10.05
C LEU A 333 20.81 -4.34 11.03
N ARG A 334 21.50 -5.42 11.41
CA ARG A 334 21.03 -6.38 12.41
C ARG A 334 21.20 -5.82 13.81
#